data_AF-R9MT36-F1
#
_entry.id   AF-R9MT36-F1
#
_cell.length_a   1.000
_cell.length_b   1.000
_cell.length_c   1.000
_cell.angle_alpha   90.00
_cell.angle_beta   90.00
_cell.angle_gamma   90.00
#
_symmetry.space_group_name_H-M   'P 1'
#
loop_
_entity.id
_entity.type
_entity.pdbx_description
1 polymer ?
#
loop_
_entity_poly.entity_id
_entity_poly.type
_entity_poly.pdbx_seq_one_letter_code
_entity_poly.pdbx_strand_id
1 'polypeptide(L)'
;MSNNYILYGAGELGKNVFSRLKINNISVVAILDKRAKDGESWEGIPILFPDSIQLTKTCKTESFVIVCLNAGMEHYEVAEELYSLGFKRIIFLPMRHVIAHSEKIRLTNLYNRALCGLDVGNEVKDYYFYRKNEWDDNVVIRQEEEKKLVWIGQEILYSEDKGRWQGNISKVNTINAGVDVNLNSYYWYHNLFDYLDGTRDECDAYFSVFGIEPNSKKALSIIEDREKLFSILKKELMNGLEYFLEAAPEIMWNEKGYFNIVGGNHRTIFLQHQGYVSYPVKVSEEDYRTWENKDCLIDTIRYINENEIKNTYVPVPHPNFINFPYLREEWGNTVLGYILKYLGPVRLENMNVVDASQYEGYFARVVKRMCAESVKFYSDERVTLGLAEKIFSLLHIQDIEIIDETAVLRGACEKADIVFGMLNTLTLLEANCLERFTGKLFSEFWVENETFVEKILKNTKMSQYTVLQRKVFQGKMLEVGVFEV
;
A
#
# COMPACT_ATOMS: atom_id res chain seq x y z
N MET A 1 35.71 15.23 21.81
CA MET A 1 36.34 15.41 20.48
C MET A 1 35.32 16.14 19.64
N SER A 2 35.73 17.19 18.90
CA SER A 2 34.81 17.89 17.99
C SER A 2 34.52 16.99 16.79
N ASN A 3 33.24 16.80 16.46
CA ASN A 3 32.83 16.03 15.30
C ASN A 3 33.23 16.77 14.01
N ASN A 4 33.75 16.04 13.02
CA ASN A 4 34.09 16.58 11.71
C ASN A 4 32.92 16.35 10.75
N TYR A 5 32.46 17.42 10.09
CA TYR A 5 31.34 17.37 9.17
C TYR A 5 31.77 17.57 7.73
N ILE A 6 31.00 16.95 6.84
CA ILE A 6 31.07 17.13 5.39
C ILE A 6 29.67 17.51 4.94
N LEU A 7 29.54 18.50 4.04
CA LEU A 7 28.25 18.86 3.46
C LEU A 7 28.16 18.28 2.06
N TYR A 8 27.06 17.63 1.70
CA TYR A 8 26.81 17.18 0.34
C TYR A 8 25.81 18.12 -0.34
N GLY A 9 26.27 18.86 -1.35
CA GLY A 9 25.54 19.91 -2.06
C GLY A 9 26.14 21.28 -1.79
N ALA A 10 26.80 21.88 -2.78
CA ALA A 10 27.38 23.22 -2.74
C ALA A 10 26.40 24.34 -3.13
N GLY A 11 25.10 24.01 -3.20
CA GLY A 11 24.02 24.96 -3.44
C GLY A 11 23.75 25.91 -2.26
N GLU A 12 22.66 26.68 -2.37
CA GLU A 12 22.26 27.65 -1.35
C GLU A 12 22.06 27.02 0.04
N LEU A 13 21.38 25.86 0.10
CA LEU A 13 21.16 25.15 1.36
C LEU A 13 22.48 24.75 2.04
N GLY A 14 23.40 24.13 1.30
CA GLY A 14 24.70 23.72 1.85
C GLY A 14 25.53 24.91 2.33
N LYS A 15 25.55 26.01 1.58
CA LYS A 15 26.23 27.25 2.01
C LYS A 15 25.62 27.85 3.27
N ASN A 16 24.28 27.85 3.39
CA ASN A 16 23.60 28.32 4.60
C ASN A 16 23.88 27.43 5.82
N VAL A 17 23.90 26.11 5.64
CA VAL A 17 24.25 25.15 6.71
C VAL A 17 25.71 25.33 7.14
N PHE A 18 26.63 25.51 6.18
CA PHE A 18 28.04 25.81 6.46
C PHE A 18 28.18 27.04 7.37
N SER A 19 27.51 28.15 7.04
CA SER A 19 27.56 29.38 7.85
C SER A 19 27.06 29.14 9.28
N ARG A 20 25.98 28.36 9.46
CA ARG A 20 25.42 28.02 10.79
C ARG A 20 26.36 27.15 11.60
N LEU A 21 26.94 26.12 10.99
CA LEU A 21 27.93 25.24 11.65
C LEU A 21 29.18 26.03 12.07
N LYS A 22 29.67 26.92 11.19
CA LYS A 22 30.81 27.80 11.46
C LYS A 22 30.54 28.74 12.65
N ILE A 23 29.35 29.36 12.71
CA ILE A 23 28.93 30.20 13.85
C ILE A 23 28.94 29.41 15.16
N ASN A 24 28.53 28.14 15.12
CA ASN A 24 28.52 27.26 16.29
C ASN A 24 29.85 26.56 16.57
N ASN A 25 30.95 26.98 15.93
CA ASN A 25 32.30 26.41 16.06
C ASN A 25 32.38 24.91 15.75
N ILE A 26 31.57 24.43 14.80
CA ILE A 26 31.58 23.04 14.34
C ILE A 26 32.46 22.94 13.09
N SER A 27 33.35 21.94 13.07
CA SER A 27 34.31 21.77 11.97
C SER A 27 33.64 21.19 10.73
N VAL A 28 33.80 21.87 9.60
CA VAL A 28 33.46 21.35 8.27
C VAL A 28 34.75 21.16 7.49
N VAL A 29 35.02 19.93 7.04
CA VAL A 29 36.29 19.56 6.41
C VAL A 29 36.24 19.57 4.88
N ALA A 30 35.05 19.43 4.30
CA ALA A 30 34.82 19.47 2.86
C ALA A 30 33.34 19.74 2.53
N ILE A 31 33.11 20.22 1.32
CA ILE A 31 31.79 20.20 0.66
C ILE A 31 31.90 19.26 -0.53
N LEU A 32 30.95 18.34 -0.69
CA LEU A 32 30.87 17.43 -1.83
C LEU A 32 29.83 17.93 -2.81
N ASP A 33 30.13 17.95 -4.11
CA ASP A 33 29.16 18.26 -5.15
C ASP A 33 29.47 17.49 -6.44
N LYS A 34 28.43 16.99 -7.12
CA LYS A 34 28.58 16.31 -8.42
C LYS A 34 29.03 17.26 -9.54
N ARG A 35 28.93 18.57 -9.33
CA ARG A 35 29.34 19.62 -10.27
C ARG A 35 30.61 20.36 -9.81
N ALA A 36 31.33 19.80 -8.84
CA ALA A 36 32.59 20.37 -8.34
C ALA A 36 33.59 20.59 -9.49
N LYS A 37 34.47 21.58 -9.33
CA LYS A 37 35.59 21.81 -10.25
C LYS A 37 36.92 21.67 -9.51
N ASP A 38 37.95 21.27 -10.24
CA ASP A 38 39.29 21.14 -9.66
C ASP A 38 39.76 22.45 -9.03
N GLY A 39 40.15 22.40 -7.75
CA GLY A 39 40.60 23.54 -6.98
C GLY A 39 39.49 24.49 -6.48
N GLU A 40 38.22 24.15 -6.68
CA GLU A 40 37.10 24.95 -6.20
C GLU A 40 37.03 24.93 -4.66
N SER A 41 36.72 26.08 -4.06
CA SER A 41 36.56 26.21 -2.61
C SER A 41 35.50 27.25 -2.26
N TRP A 42 34.92 27.12 -1.07
CA TRP A 42 34.00 28.09 -0.50
C TRP A 42 34.46 28.47 0.91
N GLU A 43 34.75 29.75 1.13
CA GLU A 43 35.28 30.27 2.40
C GLU A 43 36.47 29.47 2.97
N GLY A 44 37.34 28.98 2.08
CA GLY A 44 38.52 28.19 2.44
C GLY A 44 38.27 26.69 2.64
N ILE A 45 37.04 26.21 2.49
CA ILE A 45 36.71 24.77 2.51
C ILE A 45 36.71 24.23 1.07
N PRO A 46 37.40 23.11 0.79
CA PRO A 46 37.43 22.54 -0.55
C PRO A 46 36.06 22.00 -0.96
N ILE A 47 35.70 22.24 -2.23
CA ILE A 47 34.55 21.61 -2.89
C ILE A 47 35.08 20.46 -3.75
N LEU A 48 34.62 19.24 -3.48
CA LEU A 48 35.18 18.02 -4.05
C LEU A 48 34.09 17.16 -4.71
N PHE A 49 34.48 16.33 -5.67
CA PHE A 49 33.65 15.22 -6.09
C PHE A 49 33.50 14.19 -4.95
N PRO A 50 32.35 13.49 -4.82
CA PRO A 50 32.13 12.49 -3.76
C PRO A 50 33.14 11.34 -3.74
N ASP A 51 33.70 10.98 -4.90
CA ASP A 51 34.68 9.91 -5.10
C ASP A 51 36.14 10.42 -5.12
N SER A 52 36.38 11.70 -4.82
CA SER A 52 37.70 12.32 -4.84
C SER A 52 38.74 11.53 -4.03
N ILE A 53 39.93 11.34 -4.61
CA ILE A 53 41.08 10.69 -3.97
C ILE A 53 41.59 11.44 -2.73
N GLN A 54 41.23 12.72 -2.57
CA GLN A 54 41.60 13.52 -1.40
C GLN A 54 40.84 13.07 -0.14
N LEU A 55 39.72 12.35 -0.31
CA LEU A 55 38.91 11.83 0.77
C LEU A 55 39.45 10.46 1.21
N THR A 56 40.28 10.47 2.24
CA THR A 56 40.87 9.24 2.80
C THR A 56 39.79 8.32 3.37
N LYS A 57 40.10 7.01 3.46
CA LYS A 57 39.20 6.03 4.06
C LYS A 57 38.75 6.44 5.47
N THR A 58 39.68 6.89 6.31
CA THR A 58 39.40 7.38 7.67
C THR A 58 38.46 8.58 7.65
N CYS A 59 38.68 9.56 6.76
CA CYS A 59 37.80 10.71 6.61
C CYS A 59 36.36 10.27 6.29
N LYS A 60 36.18 9.33 5.35
CA LYS A 60 34.86 8.82 4.97
C LYS A 60 34.16 8.05 6.10
N THR A 61 34.90 7.30 6.91
CA THR A 61 34.31 6.48 7.99
C THR A 61 34.01 7.26 9.26
N GLU A 62 34.79 8.30 9.58
CA GLU A 62 34.68 9.04 10.84
C GLU A 62 33.89 10.34 10.74
N SER A 63 33.91 10.99 9.57
CA SER A 63 33.17 12.24 9.34
C SER A 63 31.67 12.00 9.19
N PHE A 64 30.88 13.02 9.51
CA PHE A 64 29.43 13.02 9.37
C PHE A 64 29.05 13.80 8.10
N VAL A 65 28.39 13.13 7.16
CA VAL A 65 27.94 13.77 5.92
C VAL A 65 26.51 14.26 6.07
N ILE A 66 26.28 15.57 5.95
CA ILE A 66 24.93 16.15 5.91
C ILE A 66 24.52 16.32 4.45
N VAL A 67 23.43 15.68 4.04
CA VAL A 67 22.88 15.83 2.69
C VAL A 67 22.10 17.14 2.61
N CYS A 68 22.64 18.13 1.91
CA CYS A 68 22.09 19.48 1.78
C CYS A 68 21.43 19.70 0.40
N LEU A 69 20.51 18.81 0.03
CA LEU A 69 19.69 18.97 -1.18
C LEU A 69 18.31 19.52 -0.84
N ASN A 70 17.75 20.34 -1.74
CA ASN A 70 16.37 20.82 -1.59
C ASN A 70 15.35 19.72 -1.95
N ALA A 71 15.70 18.83 -2.88
CA ALA A 71 14.87 17.72 -3.30
C ALA A 71 15.00 16.56 -2.30
N GLY A 72 14.18 16.58 -1.24
CA GLY A 72 14.16 15.54 -0.20
C GLY A 72 14.02 14.10 -0.74
N MET A 73 13.39 13.94 -1.91
CA MET A 73 13.21 12.65 -2.58
C MET A 73 14.52 12.03 -3.09
N GLU A 74 15.56 12.83 -3.33
CA GLU A 74 16.87 12.36 -3.83
C GLU A 74 17.81 11.89 -2.70
N HIS A 75 17.45 12.14 -1.44
CA HIS A 75 18.30 11.82 -0.30
C HIS A 75 18.59 10.33 -0.17
N TYR A 76 17.67 9.47 -0.61
CA TYR A 76 17.86 8.02 -0.61
C TYR A 76 18.98 7.61 -1.57
N GLU A 77 18.88 8.01 -2.84
CA GLU A 77 19.89 7.70 -3.86
C GLU A 77 21.26 8.23 -3.46
N VAL A 78 21.31 9.46 -2.95
CA VAL A 78 22.56 10.08 -2.50
C VAL A 78 23.15 9.35 -1.30
N ALA A 79 22.32 8.94 -0.33
CA ALA A 79 22.82 8.22 0.82
C ALA A 79 23.35 6.81 0.44
N GLU A 80 22.67 6.10 -0.49
CA GLU A 80 23.18 4.83 -1.03
C GLU A 80 24.51 5.03 -1.79
N GLU A 81 24.61 6.07 -2.64
CA GLU A 81 25.83 6.40 -3.37
C GLU A 81 26.98 6.71 -2.42
N LEU A 82 26.78 7.60 -1.45
CA LEU A 82 27.78 7.93 -0.43
C LEU A 82 28.19 6.69 0.36
N TYR A 83 27.24 5.85 0.75
CA TYR A 83 27.56 4.61 1.46
C TYR A 83 28.43 3.67 0.62
N SER A 84 28.11 3.53 -0.68
CA SER A 84 28.91 2.74 -1.63
C SER A 84 30.34 3.28 -1.79
N LEU A 85 30.52 4.60 -1.67
CA LEU A 85 31.83 5.27 -1.72
C LEU A 85 32.63 5.17 -0.40
N GLY A 86 32.04 4.57 0.64
CA GLY A 86 32.67 4.28 1.93
C GLY A 86 32.24 5.19 3.08
N PHE A 87 31.33 6.14 2.86
CA PHE A 87 30.80 6.98 3.94
C PHE A 87 29.90 6.18 4.87
N LYS A 88 30.11 6.28 6.18
CA LYS A 88 29.37 5.47 7.15
C LYS A 88 28.33 6.25 7.96
N ARG A 89 28.53 7.55 8.16
CA ARG A 89 27.67 8.37 9.01
C ARG A 89 27.01 9.45 8.16
N ILE A 90 25.78 9.19 7.74
CA ILE A 90 25.05 10.02 6.78
C ILE A 90 23.82 10.58 7.48
N ILE A 91 23.65 11.90 7.45
CA ILE A 91 22.52 12.66 7.98
C ILE A 91 21.67 13.10 6.79
N PHE A 92 20.45 12.59 6.71
CA PHE A 92 19.58 12.73 5.55
C PHE A 92 18.11 12.82 5.98
N LEU A 93 17.26 13.32 5.09
CA LEU A 93 15.81 13.29 5.26
C LEU A 93 15.29 11.93 4.76
N PRO A 94 14.71 11.08 5.62
CA PRO A 94 14.36 9.68 5.30
C PRO A 94 13.05 9.55 4.50
N MET A 95 12.85 10.34 3.43
CA MET A 95 11.56 10.38 2.73
C MET A 95 11.18 9.02 2.12
N ARG A 96 12.14 8.38 1.44
CA ARG A 96 11.96 7.10 0.73
C ARG A 96 12.51 5.88 1.46
N HIS A 97 13.12 6.07 2.63
CA HIS A 97 13.63 4.96 3.44
C HIS A 97 12.48 4.20 4.08
N VAL A 98 12.62 2.88 4.01
CA VAL A 98 11.71 1.92 4.61
C VAL A 98 12.26 1.52 5.97
N ILE A 99 11.80 2.26 6.97
CA ILE A 99 12.21 2.16 8.37
C ILE A 99 10.99 2.40 9.24
N ALA A 100 11.03 1.97 10.50
CA ALA A 100 9.97 2.21 11.46
C ALA A 100 9.59 3.70 11.56
N HIS A 101 8.29 4.00 11.75
CA HIS A 101 7.79 5.37 11.79
C HIS A 101 8.45 6.24 12.87
N SER A 102 8.67 5.67 14.06
CA SER A 102 9.39 6.32 15.16
C SER A 102 10.82 6.71 14.76
N GLU A 103 11.51 5.85 14.04
CA GLU A 103 12.87 6.11 13.53
C GLU A 103 12.85 7.17 12.42
N LYS A 104 11.80 7.18 11.56
CA LYS A 104 11.60 8.23 10.56
C LYS A 104 11.45 9.62 11.20
N ILE A 105 10.68 9.71 12.29
CA ILE A 105 10.54 10.95 13.08
C ILE A 105 11.89 11.34 13.69
N ARG A 106 12.59 10.38 14.33
CA ARG A 106 13.91 10.63 14.94
C ARG A 106 14.91 11.17 13.93
N LEU A 107 15.03 10.53 12.76
CA LEU A 107 15.94 10.96 11.69
C LEU A 107 15.55 12.30 11.08
N THR A 108 14.26 12.57 10.91
CA THR A 108 13.77 13.89 10.45
C THR A 108 14.16 15.00 11.43
N ASN A 109 14.00 14.76 12.73
CA ASN A 109 14.42 15.70 13.77
C ASN A 109 15.95 15.88 13.80
N LEU A 110 16.70 14.79 13.69
CA LEU A 110 18.17 14.79 13.60
C LEU A 110 18.65 15.63 12.41
N TYR A 111 18.05 15.43 11.24
CA TYR A 111 18.32 16.18 10.01
C TYR A 111 18.03 17.68 10.18
N ASN A 112 16.85 18.04 10.67
CA ASN A 112 16.46 19.44 10.87
C ASN A 112 17.40 20.16 11.86
N ARG A 113 17.80 19.49 12.95
CA ARG A 113 18.77 20.01 13.92
C ARG A 113 20.15 20.24 13.28
N ALA A 114 20.62 19.31 12.44
CA ALA A 114 21.86 19.47 11.69
C ALA A 114 21.79 20.66 10.73
N LEU A 115 20.66 20.85 10.02
CA LEU A 115 20.45 22.02 9.16
C LEU A 115 20.45 23.35 9.93
N CYS A 116 20.03 23.35 11.20
CA CYS A 116 20.14 24.50 12.10
C CYS A 116 21.56 24.74 12.62
N GLY A 117 22.53 23.91 12.23
CA GLY A 117 23.93 24.00 12.64
C GLY A 117 24.21 23.45 14.03
N LEU A 118 23.39 22.54 14.56
CA LEU A 118 23.66 21.87 15.83
C LEU A 118 24.59 20.67 15.63
N ASP A 119 25.47 20.41 16.61
CA ASP A 119 26.30 19.21 16.61
C ASP A 119 25.47 18.00 17.04
N VAL A 120 25.16 17.13 16.08
CA VAL A 120 24.32 15.94 16.27
C VAL A 120 25.11 14.63 16.14
N GLY A 121 26.43 14.68 15.95
CA GLY A 121 27.24 13.53 15.53
C GLY A 121 27.14 12.34 16.49
N ASN A 122 26.98 12.59 17.79
CA ASN A 122 26.84 11.54 18.80
C ASN A 122 25.54 10.72 18.68
N GLU A 123 24.54 11.22 17.95
CA GLU A 123 23.24 10.57 17.72
C GLU A 123 23.15 9.83 16.37
N VAL A 124 24.17 9.98 15.52
CA VAL A 124 24.20 9.41 14.16
C VAL A 124 24.71 7.97 14.22
N LYS A 125 23.84 7.02 13.83
CA LYS A 125 24.20 5.60 13.66
C LYS A 125 24.90 5.38 12.31
N ASP A 126 25.56 4.23 12.16
CA ASP A 126 26.04 3.77 10.86
C ASP A 126 24.86 3.63 9.89
N TYR A 127 24.99 4.16 8.68
CA TYR A 127 23.94 4.12 7.66
C TYR A 127 23.53 2.68 7.30
N TYR A 128 24.41 1.69 7.49
CA TYR A 128 24.10 0.27 7.34
C TYR A 128 22.83 -0.16 8.06
N PHE A 129 22.54 0.40 9.23
CA PHE A 129 21.34 0.05 10.00
C PHE A 129 20.05 0.45 9.28
N TYR A 130 20.08 1.50 8.45
CA TYR A 130 18.90 1.97 7.70
C TYR A 130 18.74 1.26 6.34
N ARG A 131 19.70 0.42 5.93
CA ARG A 131 19.64 -0.38 4.69
C ARG A 131 18.99 -1.74 4.88
N LYS A 132 18.91 -2.24 6.12
CA LYS A 132 18.26 -3.51 6.42
C LYS A 132 16.76 -3.27 6.52
N ASN A 133 15.99 -4.09 5.82
CA ASN A 133 14.57 -4.24 6.13
C ASN A 133 14.47 -4.81 7.55
N GLU A 134 13.99 -3.99 8.49
CA GLU A 134 13.59 -4.49 9.80
C GLU A 134 12.26 -5.21 9.62
N TRP A 135 12.31 -6.54 9.60
CA TRP A 135 11.14 -7.41 9.66
C TRP A 135 10.57 -7.39 11.08
N ASP A 136 9.91 -6.30 11.43
CA ASP A 136 9.33 -6.10 12.75
C ASP A 136 7.81 -5.94 12.68
N ASP A 137 7.19 -6.33 13.77
CA ASP A 137 5.76 -6.23 13.99
C ASP A 137 5.34 -4.77 14.23
N ASN A 138 5.31 -4.01 13.15
CA ASN A 138 4.98 -2.59 13.16
C ASN A 138 3.47 -2.34 13.02
N VAL A 139 2.66 -3.40 12.96
CA VAL A 139 1.22 -3.28 12.81
C VAL A 139 0.54 -2.98 14.15
N VAL A 140 1.16 -3.39 15.25
CA VAL A 140 0.68 -3.16 16.61
C VAL A 140 0.86 -1.68 16.99
N ILE A 141 -0.27 -1.02 17.23
CA ILE A 141 -0.31 0.35 17.73
C ILE A 141 -0.15 0.35 19.25
N ARG A 142 -0.87 -0.56 19.93
CA ARG A 142 -0.90 -0.65 21.40
C ARG A 142 -1.28 -2.06 21.83
N GLN A 143 -0.55 -2.58 22.82
CA GLN A 143 -0.96 -3.78 23.55
C GLN A 143 -1.99 -3.39 24.63
N GLU A 144 -3.14 -4.06 24.64
CA GLU A 144 -4.15 -4.01 25.71
C GLU A 144 -4.12 -5.35 26.47
N GLU A 145 -4.79 -5.46 27.62
CA GLU A 145 -4.67 -6.65 28.51
C GLU A 145 -5.02 -7.97 27.81
N GLU A 146 -6.10 -7.99 27.02
CA GLU A 146 -6.59 -9.21 26.33
C GLU A 146 -6.50 -9.12 24.80
N LYS A 147 -6.18 -7.94 24.25
CA LYS A 147 -6.26 -7.64 22.81
C LYS A 147 -5.11 -6.76 22.36
N LYS A 148 -4.84 -6.75 21.06
CA LYS A 148 -3.94 -5.79 20.42
C LYS A 148 -4.74 -4.81 19.59
N LEU A 149 -4.46 -3.52 19.74
CA LEU A 149 -4.89 -2.50 18.80
C LEU A 149 -3.90 -2.50 17.64
N VAL A 150 -4.37 -2.80 16.44
CA VAL A 150 -3.55 -2.99 15.24
C VAL A 150 -4.10 -2.23 14.04
N TRP A 151 -3.25 -1.98 13.05
CA TRP A 151 -3.69 -1.61 11.70
C TRP A 151 -4.08 -2.86 10.90
N ILE A 152 -5.13 -2.80 10.09
CA ILE A 152 -5.49 -3.89 9.18
C ILE A 152 -5.75 -3.39 7.77
N GLY A 153 -5.17 -4.06 6.77
CA GLY A 153 -5.37 -3.75 5.36
C GLY A 153 -6.78 -4.06 4.87
N GLN A 154 -7.26 -3.27 3.92
CA GLN A 154 -8.59 -3.39 3.32
C GLN A 154 -8.85 -4.74 2.63
N GLU A 155 -7.80 -5.46 2.24
CA GLU A 155 -7.84 -6.76 1.55
C GLU A 155 -8.44 -7.87 2.40
N ILE A 156 -8.31 -7.75 3.72
CA ILE A 156 -8.62 -8.81 4.69
C ILE A 156 -9.67 -8.40 5.71
N LEU A 157 -10.35 -7.27 5.51
CA LEU A 157 -11.42 -6.84 6.41
C LEU A 157 -12.80 -7.03 5.77
N TYR A 158 -13.57 -7.92 6.37
CA TYR A 158 -14.89 -8.36 5.91
C TYR A 158 -15.96 -7.95 6.90
N SER A 159 -17.20 -7.86 6.42
CA SER A 159 -18.38 -7.62 7.26
C SER A 159 -18.58 -8.74 8.28
N GLU A 160 -19.53 -8.55 9.20
CA GLU A 160 -19.88 -9.55 10.21
C GLU A 160 -20.24 -10.90 9.57
N ASP A 161 -19.72 -11.99 10.15
CA ASP A 161 -20.21 -13.35 9.89
C ASP A 161 -21.28 -13.70 10.94
N LYS A 162 -22.52 -13.91 10.47
CA LYS A 162 -23.66 -14.25 11.32
C LYS A 162 -23.46 -15.57 12.06
N GLY A 163 -22.78 -16.54 11.45
CA GLY A 163 -22.52 -17.85 12.05
C GLY A 163 -21.53 -17.80 13.21
N ARG A 164 -20.67 -16.78 13.24
CA ARG A 164 -19.64 -16.57 14.26
C ARG A 164 -20.02 -15.48 15.28
N TRP A 165 -21.16 -14.81 15.09
CA TRP A 165 -21.59 -13.73 15.96
C TRP A 165 -22.03 -14.23 17.34
N GLN A 166 -21.30 -13.82 18.39
CA GLN A 166 -21.60 -14.21 19.77
C GLN A 166 -22.54 -13.23 20.51
N GLY A 167 -22.81 -12.06 19.92
CA GLY A 167 -23.67 -11.04 20.51
C GLY A 167 -25.15 -11.18 20.14
N ASN A 168 -25.92 -10.09 20.28
CA ASN A 168 -27.31 -10.07 19.81
C ASN A 168 -27.36 -10.12 18.27
N ILE A 169 -27.78 -11.25 17.72
CA ILE A 169 -27.84 -11.50 16.27
C ILE A 169 -28.79 -10.56 15.52
N SER A 170 -29.77 -9.95 16.22
CA SER A 170 -30.67 -8.95 15.62
C SER A 170 -29.95 -7.64 15.27
N LYS A 171 -28.72 -7.45 15.74
CA LYS A 171 -27.86 -6.29 15.44
C LYS A 171 -26.89 -6.56 14.30
N VAL A 172 -26.80 -7.80 13.82
CA VAL A 172 -26.00 -8.16 12.64
C VAL A 172 -26.74 -7.66 11.41
N ASN A 173 -26.04 -6.87 10.59
CA ASN A 173 -26.65 -6.32 9.39
C ASN A 173 -26.74 -7.42 8.33
N THR A 174 -27.95 -7.88 8.01
CA THR A 174 -28.17 -9.03 7.10
C THR A 174 -28.39 -8.62 5.65
N ILE A 175 -27.86 -7.46 5.23
CA ILE A 175 -28.01 -6.94 3.85
C ILE A 175 -27.66 -8.02 2.82
N ASN A 176 -26.64 -8.85 3.09
CA ASN A 176 -26.14 -9.87 2.17
C ASN A 176 -26.66 -11.28 2.51
N ALA A 177 -27.92 -11.39 2.95
CA ALA A 177 -28.53 -12.67 3.33
C ALA A 177 -27.76 -13.48 4.41
N GLY A 178 -26.96 -12.79 5.24
CA GLY A 178 -26.13 -13.41 6.28
C GLY A 178 -24.74 -13.86 5.84
N VAL A 179 -24.34 -13.51 4.61
CA VAL A 179 -23.01 -13.79 4.07
C VAL A 179 -22.08 -12.61 4.31
N ASP A 180 -20.89 -12.88 4.82
CA ASP A 180 -19.84 -11.89 4.98
C ASP A 180 -19.13 -11.57 3.66
N VAL A 181 -18.82 -10.30 3.43
CA VAL A 181 -18.19 -9.81 2.21
C VAL A 181 -17.11 -8.78 2.54
N ASN A 182 -16.16 -8.56 1.64
CA ASN A 182 -15.13 -7.55 1.84
C ASN A 182 -15.79 -6.17 1.96
N LEU A 183 -15.41 -5.36 2.96
CA LEU A 183 -16.06 -4.08 3.23
C LEU A 183 -15.97 -3.08 2.06
N ASN A 184 -14.98 -3.22 1.18
CA ASN A 184 -14.87 -2.39 -0.01
C ASN A 184 -16.06 -2.51 -0.97
N SER A 185 -16.77 -3.64 -0.93
CA SER A 185 -17.92 -3.91 -1.80
C SER A 185 -19.16 -3.07 -1.49
N TYR A 186 -19.19 -2.37 -0.35
CA TYR A 186 -20.35 -1.59 0.12
C TYR A 186 -20.47 -0.24 -0.61
N TYR A 187 -20.56 -0.27 -1.94
CA TYR A 187 -20.61 0.91 -2.81
C TYR A 187 -21.74 1.89 -2.44
N TRP A 188 -22.86 1.40 -1.88
CA TRP A 188 -23.98 2.24 -1.48
C TRP A 188 -23.67 3.17 -0.30
N TYR A 189 -22.75 2.79 0.61
CA TYR A 189 -22.29 3.70 1.66
C TYR A 189 -21.40 4.80 1.10
N HIS A 190 -20.54 4.49 0.13
CA HIS A 190 -19.75 5.50 -0.59
C HIS A 190 -20.69 6.45 -1.34
N ASN A 191 -21.75 5.93 -1.99
CA ASN A 191 -22.75 6.77 -2.64
C ASN A 191 -23.49 7.70 -1.67
N LEU A 192 -23.84 7.21 -0.49
CA LEU A 192 -24.41 8.03 0.58
C LEU A 192 -23.44 9.11 1.02
N PHE A 193 -22.17 8.79 1.27
CA PHE A 193 -21.19 9.77 1.73
C PHE A 193 -20.85 10.81 0.67
N ASP A 194 -20.76 10.42 -0.61
CA ASP A 194 -20.65 11.36 -1.73
C ASP A 194 -21.84 12.32 -1.78
N TYR A 195 -23.07 11.81 -1.58
CA TYR A 195 -24.26 12.65 -1.51
C TYR A 195 -24.21 13.63 -0.32
N LEU A 196 -23.78 13.17 0.86
CA LEU A 196 -23.63 14.01 2.05
C LEU A 196 -22.49 15.03 1.93
N ASP A 197 -21.45 14.74 1.16
CA ASP A 197 -20.37 15.68 0.82
C ASP A 197 -20.72 16.62 -0.36
N GLY A 198 -21.86 16.40 -1.01
CA GLY A 198 -22.30 17.18 -2.18
C GLY A 198 -21.54 16.88 -3.48
N THR A 199 -20.81 15.74 -3.55
CA THR A 199 -20.12 15.27 -4.77
C THR A 199 -21.00 14.40 -5.66
N ARG A 200 -22.18 14.00 -5.18
CA ARG A 200 -23.22 13.28 -5.92
C ARG A 200 -24.60 13.88 -5.64
N ASP A 201 -25.47 13.90 -6.65
CA ASP A 201 -26.83 14.48 -6.56
C ASP A 201 -27.87 13.56 -5.90
N GLU A 202 -27.61 12.24 -5.84
CA GLU A 202 -28.54 11.23 -5.31
C GLU A 202 -27.85 10.13 -4.48
N CYS A 203 -28.61 9.38 -3.69
CA CYS A 203 -28.10 8.23 -2.93
C CYS A 203 -29.01 7.00 -2.97
N ASP A 204 -29.76 6.82 -4.07
CA ASP A 204 -30.80 5.79 -4.22
C ASP A 204 -30.28 4.35 -4.02
N ALA A 205 -29.02 4.09 -4.37
CA ALA A 205 -28.36 2.82 -4.08
C ALA A 205 -28.39 2.45 -2.59
N TYR A 206 -28.25 3.43 -1.70
CA TYR A 206 -28.37 3.23 -0.25
C TYR A 206 -29.78 2.81 0.12
N PHE A 207 -30.81 3.50 -0.38
CA PHE A 207 -32.19 3.16 -0.05
C PHE A 207 -32.64 1.81 -0.61
N SER A 208 -32.23 1.50 -1.84
CA SER A 208 -32.54 0.23 -2.52
C SER A 208 -32.12 -0.98 -1.67
N VAL A 209 -30.91 -0.93 -1.12
CA VAL A 209 -30.35 -1.98 -0.26
C VAL A 209 -31.18 -2.23 1.00
N PHE A 210 -31.84 -1.19 1.54
CA PHE A 210 -32.68 -1.31 2.73
C PHE A 210 -34.18 -1.43 2.44
N GLY A 211 -34.58 -1.55 1.16
CA GLY A 211 -35.98 -1.60 0.75
C GLY A 211 -36.74 -0.32 1.12
N ILE A 212 -36.11 0.83 0.98
CA ILE A 212 -36.68 2.13 1.32
C ILE A 212 -37.00 2.89 0.04
N GLU A 213 -38.19 3.47 -0.04
CA GLU A 213 -38.57 4.33 -1.16
C GLU A 213 -37.84 5.68 -1.06
N PRO A 214 -37.11 6.10 -2.11
CA PRO A 214 -36.47 7.41 -2.18
C PRO A 214 -37.47 8.54 -1.93
N ASN A 215 -37.02 9.64 -1.33
CA ASN A 215 -37.84 10.83 -1.00
C ASN A 215 -39.04 10.60 -0.06
N SER A 216 -39.24 9.38 0.45
CA SER A 216 -40.23 9.12 1.50
C SER A 216 -39.87 9.84 2.81
N LYS A 217 -40.85 10.06 3.69
CA LYS A 217 -40.60 10.61 5.04
C LYS A 217 -39.55 9.80 5.82
N LYS A 218 -39.55 8.48 5.63
CA LYS A 218 -38.56 7.57 6.25
C LYS A 218 -37.17 7.79 5.66
N ALA A 219 -37.05 7.94 4.35
CA ALA A 219 -35.78 8.24 3.69
C ALA A 219 -35.18 9.56 4.19
N LEU A 220 -35.98 10.65 4.22
CA LEU A 220 -35.54 11.96 4.70
C LEU A 220 -35.04 11.91 6.15
N SER A 221 -35.78 11.25 7.05
CA SER A 221 -35.35 11.08 8.44
C SER A 221 -34.04 10.29 8.57
N ILE A 222 -33.82 9.27 7.73
CA ILE A 222 -32.57 8.51 7.74
C ILE A 222 -31.41 9.37 7.23
N ILE A 223 -31.64 10.21 6.22
CA ILE A 223 -30.61 11.13 5.73
C ILE A 223 -30.21 12.13 6.81
N GLU A 224 -31.16 12.75 7.51
CA GLU A 224 -30.85 13.65 8.63
C GLU A 224 -30.00 12.96 9.72
N ASP A 225 -30.29 11.71 10.05
CA ASP A 225 -29.50 10.95 11.02
C ASP A 225 -28.10 10.59 10.50
N ARG A 226 -27.99 10.26 9.20
CA ARG A 226 -26.71 9.94 8.56
C ARG A 226 -25.85 11.19 8.37
N GLU A 227 -26.42 12.34 8.06
CA GLU A 227 -25.76 13.63 7.98
C GLU A 227 -25.13 14.01 9.33
N LYS A 228 -25.88 13.86 10.44
CA LYS A 228 -25.36 14.12 11.80
C LYS A 228 -24.17 13.21 12.11
N LEU A 229 -24.30 11.90 11.87
CA LEU A 229 -23.21 10.95 12.10
C LEU A 229 -21.99 11.30 11.24
N PHE A 230 -22.20 11.57 9.96
CA PHE A 230 -21.15 11.92 9.02
C PHE A 230 -20.40 13.19 9.45
N SER A 231 -21.14 14.23 9.86
CA SER A 231 -20.57 15.49 10.37
C SER A 231 -19.73 15.29 11.63
N ILE A 232 -20.17 14.42 12.55
CA ILE A 232 -19.40 14.05 13.75
C ILE A 232 -18.10 13.36 13.34
N LEU A 233 -18.18 12.31 12.50
CA LEU A 233 -16.99 11.56 12.07
C LEU A 233 -15.98 12.45 11.32
N LYS A 234 -16.46 13.36 10.48
CA LYS A 234 -15.62 14.33 9.78
C LYS A 234 -14.91 15.27 10.74
N LYS A 235 -15.63 15.80 11.74
CA LYS A 235 -15.03 16.64 12.79
C LYS A 235 -13.98 15.89 13.61
N GLU A 236 -14.27 14.64 13.99
CA GLU A 236 -13.30 13.81 14.72
C GLU A 236 -12.04 13.56 13.88
N LEU A 237 -12.19 13.22 12.59
CA LEU A 237 -11.05 13.02 11.70
C LEU A 237 -10.20 14.29 11.54
N MET A 238 -10.83 15.47 11.52
CA MET A 238 -10.11 16.75 11.47
C MET A 238 -9.29 17.03 12.73
N ASN A 239 -9.65 16.44 13.88
CA ASN A 239 -8.89 16.56 15.13
C ASN A 239 -7.75 15.54 15.22
N GLY A 240 -7.78 14.48 14.39
CA GLY A 240 -6.81 13.40 14.37
C GLY A 240 -7.46 12.02 14.29
N LEU A 241 -6.68 10.97 14.50
CA LEU A 241 -7.14 9.57 14.43
C LEU A 241 -7.50 8.99 15.80
N GLU A 242 -7.28 9.73 16.89
CA GLU A 242 -7.43 9.28 18.27
C GLU A 242 -8.82 8.71 18.54
N TYR A 243 -9.88 9.37 18.08
CA TYR A 243 -11.25 8.85 18.20
C TYR A 243 -11.40 7.46 17.55
N PHE A 244 -10.84 7.28 16.35
CA PHE A 244 -10.94 6.02 15.61
C PHE A 244 -10.09 4.92 16.22
N LEU A 245 -8.95 5.28 16.82
CA LEU A 245 -8.09 4.35 17.59
C LEU A 245 -8.79 3.86 18.85
N GLU A 246 -9.39 4.77 19.63
CA GLU A 246 -10.09 4.39 20.87
C GLU A 246 -11.43 3.69 20.61
N ALA A 247 -12.12 4.05 19.53
CA ALA A 247 -13.37 3.42 19.10
C ALA A 247 -13.17 2.28 18.08
N ALA A 248 -11.94 1.76 17.98
CA ALA A 248 -11.58 0.69 17.05
C ALA A 248 -12.47 -0.54 17.27
N PRO A 249 -13.12 -1.07 16.21
CA PRO A 249 -13.95 -2.25 16.31
C PRO A 249 -13.12 -3.50 16.56
N GLU A 250 -13.75 -4.49 17.16
CA GLU A 250 -13.15 -5.81 17.31
C GLU A 250 -13.25 -6.59 16.00
N ILE A 251 -12.32 -7.50 15.78
CA ILE A 251 -12.31 -8.41 14.64
C ILE A 251 -12.10 -9.85 15.11
N MET A 252 -12.60 -10.80 14.31
CA MET A 252 -12.43 -12.23 14.56
C MET A 252 -11.81 -12.89 13.33
N TRP A 253 -10.85 -13.79 13.56
CA TRP A 253 -10.22 -14.55 12.48
C TRP A 253 -11.23 -15.44 11.75
N ASN A 254 -11.11 -15.43 10.42
CA ASN A 254 -11.79 -16.35 9.53
C ASN A 254 -10.77 -17.36 8.98
N GLU A 255 -11.12 -18.64 9.03
CA GLU A 255 -10.26 -19.75 8.57
C GLU A 255 -9.88 -19.65 7.09
N LYS A 256 -10.62 -18.86 6.31
CA LYS A 256 -10.33 -18.52 4.91
C LYS A 256 -9.22 -17.46 4.75
N GLY A 257 -8.53 -17.08 5.83
CA GLY A 257 -7.38 -16.18 5.78
C GLY A 257 -7.72 -14.69 5.76
N TYR A 258 -8.79 -14.28 6.45
CA TYR A 258 -9.21 -12.88 6.59
C TYR A 258 -9.88 -12.65 7.95
N PHE A 259 -10.37 -11.44 8.21
CA PHE A 259 -11.04 -11.08 9.45
C PHE A 259 -12.46 -10.55 9.23
N ASN A 260 -13.39 -11.00 10.07
CA ASN A 260 -14.73 -10.45 10.16
C ASN A 260 -14.78 -9.38 11.25
N ILE A 261 -15.30 -8.19 10.91
CA ILE A 261 -15.54 -7.13 11.87
C ILE A 261 -16.70 -7.48 12.81
N VAL A 262 -16.62 -7.05 14.07
CA VAL A 262 -17.67 -7.23 15.09
C VAL A 262 -18.31 -5.87 15.40
N GLY A 263 -19.16 -5.39 14.49
CA GLY A 263 -19.75 -4.06 14.56
C GLY A 263 -18.77 -2.93 14.22
N GLY A 264 -19.26 -1.70 14.09
CA GLY A 264 -18.41 -0.55 13.76
C GLY A 264 -18.17 -0.32 12.25
N ASN A 265 -18.84 -1.07 11.38
CA ASN A 265 -18.81 -0.90 9.91
C ASN A 265 -18.83 0.57 9.46
N HIS A 266 -19.74 1.38 10.01
CA HIS A 266 -19.91 2.77 9.59
C HIS A 266 -18.63 3.60 9.77
N ARG A 267 -17.86 3.37 10.85
CA ARG A 267 -16.59 4.09 11.10
C ARG A 267 -15.51 3.63 10.13
N THR A 268 -15.41 2.33 9.90
CA THR A 268 -14.44 1.74 8.97
C THR A 268 -14.70 2.19 7.54
N ILE A 269 -15.96 2.10 7.07
CA ILE A 269 -16.34 2.53 5.72
C ILE A 269 -16.20 4.04 5.57
N PHE A 270 -16.45 4.82 6.63
CA PHE A 270 -16.15 6.25 6.63
C PHE A 270 -14.66 6.51 6.41
N LEU A 271 -13.76 5.84 7.15
CA LEU A 271 -12.32 5.97 6.93
C LEU A 271 -11.93 5.57 5.50
N GLN A 272 -12.50 4.48 4.99
CA GLN A 272 -12.29 4.06 3.60
C GLN A 272 -12.72 5.15 2.60
N HIS A 273 -13.89 5.78 2.81
CA HIS A 273 -14.38 6.89 1.98
C HIS A 273 -13.45 8.10 2.03
N GLN A 274 -12.82 8.35 3.18
CA GLN A 274 -11.80 9.39 3.35
C GLN A 274 -10.42 8.98 2.78
N GLY A 275 -10.32 7.82 2.13
CA GLY A 275 -9.13 7.37 1.42
C GLY A 275 -8.14 6.55 2.25
N TYR A 276 -8.52 6.10 3.44
CA TYR A 276 -7.71 5.17 4.22
C TYR A 276 -7.82 3.75 3.66
N VAL A 277 -6.67 3.07 3.55
CA VAL A 277 -6.55 1.68 3.08
C VAL A 277 -6.16 0.71 4.19
N SER A 278 -5.93 1.25 5.40
CA SER A 278 -5.70 0.50 6.61
C SER A 278 -6.52 1.09 7.75
N TYR A 279 -7.06 0.22 8.60
CA TYR A 279 -8.04 0.60 9.62
C TYR A 279 -7.59 0.16 11.01
N PRO A 280 -7.86 0.94 12.06
CA PRO A 280 -7.54 0.54 13.41
C PRO A 280 -8.59 -0.46 13.90
N VAL A 281 -8.14 -1.58 14.45
CA VAL A 281 -9.00 -2.69 14.91
C VAL A 281 -8.41 -3.37 16.13
N LYS A 282 -9.25 -4.06 16.91
CA LYS A 282 -8.84 -4.84 18.08
C LYS A 282 -8.90 -6.33 17.77
N VAL A 283 -7.78 -7.01 17.93
CA VAL A 283 -7.62 -8.45 17.65
C VAL A 283 -7.20 -9.20 18.90
N SER A 284 -7.73 -10.40 19.10
CA SER A 284 -7.34 -11.27 20.22
C SER A 284 -5.91 -11.78 20.04
N GLU A 285 -5.24 -12.15 21.14
CA GLU A 285 -3.89 -12.73 21.08
C GLU A 285 -3.84 -14.05 20.26
N GLU A 286 -4.91 -14.84 20.30
CA GLU A 286 -5.02 -16.11 19.55
C GLU A 286 -5.15 -15.87 18.04
N ASP A 287 -6.08 -15.01 17.64
CA ASP A 287 -6.28 -14.65 16.24
C ASP A 287 -5.03 -13.96 15.67
N TYR A 288 -4.35 -13.16 16.50
CA TYR A 288 -3.11 -12.50 16.12
C TYR A 288 -1.99 -13.49 15.80
N ARG A 289 -1.79 -14.50 16.64
CA ARG A 289 -0.79 -15.56 16.39
C ARG A 289 -1.09 -16.36 15.14
N THR A 290 -2.38 -16.60 14.89
CA THR A 290 -2.82 -17.26 13.66
C THR A 290 -2.47 -16.40 12.45
N TRP A 291 -2.77 -15.10 12.49
CA TRP A 291 -2.44 -14.16 11.43
C TRP A 291 -0.93 -13.98 11.18
N GLU A 292 -0.12 -13.96 12.25
CA GLU A 292 1.36 -13.85 12.16
C GLU A 292 2.00 -15.04 11.42
N ASN A 293 1.39 -16.23 11.51
CA ASN A 293 1.80 -17.44 10.78
C ASN A 293 3.33 -17.61 10.69
N LYS A 294 3.96 -17.61 11.86
CA LYS A 294 5.39 -17.33 12.03
C LYS A 294 6.32 -18.24 11.23
N ASP A 295 5.97 -19.51 11.07
CA ASP A 295 6.78 -20.46 10.31
C ASP A 295 6.78 -20.11 8.81
N CYS A 296 5.62 -19.78 8.25
CA CYS A 296 5.51 -19.31 6.87
C CYS A 296 6.17 -17.95 6.68
N LEU A 297 6.12 -17.08 7.69
CA LEU A 297 6.79 -15.78 7.67
C LEU A 297 8.31 -15.94 7.50
N ILE A 298 8.94 -16.82 8.29
CA ILE A 298 10.38 -17.07 8.22
C ILE A 298 10.77 -17.57 6.82
N ASP A 299 9.99 -18.52 6.26
CA ASP A 299 10.24 -19.04 4.92
C ASP A 299 10.07 -17.97 3.83
N THR A 300 9.04 -17.13 3.94
CA THR A 300 8.80 -16.01 3.02
C THR A 300 9.93 -14.98 3.07
N ILE A 301 10.37 -14.58 4.26
CA ILE A 301 11.48 -13.63 4.45
C ILE A 301 12.78 -14.20 3.86
N ARG A 302 13.05 -15.49 4.09
CA ARG A 302 14.21 -16.16 3.50
C ARG A 302 14.17 -16.08 1.98
N TYR A 303 13.03 -16.42 1.37
CA TYR A 303 12.86 -16.36 -0.09
C TYR A 303 13.08 -14.94 -0.63
N ILE A 304 12.52 -13.91 0.04
CA ILE A 304 12.71 -12.49 -0.32
C ILE A 304 14.19 -12.10 -0.28
N ASN A 305 14.91 -12.49 0.76
CA ASN A 305 16.33 -12.17 0.91
C ASN A 305 17.20 -12.90 -0.12
N GLU A 306 16.94 -14.19 -0.38
CA GLU A 306 17.70 -15.00 -1.34
C GLU A 306 17.54 -14.52 -2.79
N ASN A 307 16.37 -13.96 -3.13
CA ASN A 307 16.08 -13.42 -4.45
C ASN A 307 16.25 -11.89 -4.54
N GLU A 308 16.79 -11.26 -3.49
CA GLU A 308 17.02 -9.81 -3.42
C GLU A 308 15.78 -8.94 -3.74
N ILE A 309 14.59 -9.42 -3.34
CA ILE A 309 13.32 -8.74 -3.64
C ILE A 309 13.22 -7.48 -2.79
N LYS A 310 13.17 -6.32 -3.46
CA LYS A 310 13.20 -5.00 -2.80
C LYS A 310 11.83 -4.44 -2.48
N ASN A 311 10.81 -4.85 -3.21
CA ASN A 311 9.43 -4.42 -3.05
C ASN A 311 8.49 -5.47 -3.66
N THR A 312 7.23 -5.42 -3.27
CA THR A 312 6.12 -6.09 -3.98
C THR A 312 5.37 -5.09 -4.85
N TYR A 313 4.56 -5.56 -5.78
CA TYR A 313 3.70 -4.71 -6.58
C TYR A 313 2.57 -4.12 -5.73
N VAL A 314 2.05 -4.90 -4.78
CA VAL A 314 0.95 -4.53 -3.86
C VAL A 314 1.26 -4.82 -2.39
N PRO A 315 0.52 -4.25 -1.43
CA PRO A 315 0.66 -4.59 -0.03
C PRO A 315 0.38 -6.08 0.22
N VAL A 316 1.19 -6.67 1.10
CA VAL A 316 0.93 -7.99 1.69
C VAL A 316 0.27 -7.75 3.06
N PRO A 317 -1.01 -8.13 3.26
CA PRO A 317 -1.74 -7.83 4.49
C PRO A 317 -1.31 -8.74 5.66
N HIS A 318 -0.06 -8.57 6.11
CA HIS A 318 0.60 -9.32 7.16
C HIS A 318 1.34 -8.37 8.12
N PRO A 319 1.40 -8.63 9.44
CA PRO A 319 2.00 -7.73 10.42
C PRO A 319 3.39 -7.20 10.07
N ASN A 320 4.30 -8.11 9.69
CA ASN A 320 5.69 -7.76 9.37
C ASN A 320 5.90 -7.19 7.95
N PHE A 321 4.84 -7.03 7.16
CA PHE A 321 4.91 -6.47 5.80
C PHE A 321 4.45 -5.02 5.72
N ILE A 322 3.91 -4.43 6.81
CA ILE A 322 3.37 -3.06 6.79
C ILE A 322 4.38 -2.00 6.32
N ASN A 323 5.65 -2.20 6.66
CA ASN A 323 6.73 -1.31 6.23
C ASN A 323 7.40 -1.84 4.95
N PHE A 324 7.20 -3.09 4.54
CA PHE A 324 7.83 -3.61 3.34
C PHE A 324 7.36 -2.80 2.12
N PRO A 325 8.27 -2.32 1.24
CA PRO A 325 7.89 -1.37 0.22
C PRO A 325 7.02 -2.03 -0.84
N TYR A 326 6.05 -1.29 -1.37
CA TYR A 326 5.23 -1.75 -2.48
C TYR A 326 4.87 -0.61 -3.45
N LEU A 327 4.41 -0.94 -4.66
CA LEU A 327 4.25 0.03 -5.76
C LEU A 327 2.82 0.57 -5.93
N ARG A 328 1.79 -0.18 -5.54
CA ARG A 328 0.37 0.11 -5.81
C ARG A 328 -0.50 -0.08 -4.57
N GLU A 329 -1.74 0.43 -4.63
CA GLU A 329 -2.73 0.37 -3.54
C GLU A 329 -2.37 1.19 -2.27
N GLU A 330 -1.41 2.12 -2.34
CA GLU A 330 -0.89 2.87 -1.17
C GLU A 330 -1.93 3.68 -0.39
N TRP A 331 -2.85 4.35 -1.08
CA TRP A 331 -3.83 5.24 -0.45
C TRP A 331 -4.96 5.61 -1.42
N GLY A 332 -6.06 6.04 -0.81
CA GLY A 332 -7.20 6.63 -1.49
C GLY A 332 -8.00 5.61 -2.28
N ASN A 333 -8.35 6.03 -3.50
CA ASN A 333 -9.01 5.23 -4.50
C ASN A 333 -8.06 4.14 -5.01
N THR A 334 -8.22 2.92 -4.51
CA THR A 334 -7.39 1.75 -4.86
C THR A 334 -8.03 0.92 -5.96
N VAL A 335 -7.22 0.19 -6.74
CA VAL A 335 -7.73 -0.64 -7.84
C VAL A 335 -8.66 -1.71 -7.29
N LEU A 336 -8.26 -2.36 -6.19
CA LEU A 336 -9.09 -3.33 -5.50
C LEU A 336 -10.42 -2.73 -5.07
N GLY A 337 -10.38 -1.53 -4.48
CA GLY A 337 -11.58 -0.86 -3.99
C GLY A 337 -12.61 -0.64 -5.09
N TYR A 338 -12.18 -0.18 -6.27
CA TYR A 338 -13.08 0.02 -7.41
C TYR A 338 -13.60 -1.28 -8.03
N ILE A 339 -12.74 -2.29 -8.14
CA ILE A 339 -13.14 -3.62 -8.61
C ILE A 339 -14.21 -4.21 -7.67
N LEU A 340 -14.00 -4.15 -6.35
CA LEU A 340 -14.94 -4.68 -5.38
C LEU A 340 -16.24 -3.87 -5.32
N LYS A 341 -16.19 -2.54 -5.47
CA LYS A 341 -17.39 -1.71 -5.62
C LYS A 341 -18.20 -2.10 -6.86
N TYR A 342 -17.52 -2.39 -7.97
CA TYR A 342 -18.14 -2.82 -9.22
C TYR A 342 -18.75 -4.24 -9.12
N LEU A 343 -18.03 -5.19 -8.53
CA LEU A 343 -18.53 -6.55 -8.30
C LEU A 343 -19.70 -6.56 -7.29
N GLY A 344 -19.72 -5.59 -6.37
CA GLY A 344 -20.73 -5.49 -5.32
C GLY A 344 -20.54 -6.55 -4.23
N PRO A 345 -21.49 -6.64 -3.28
CA PRO A 345 -21.38 -7.46 -2.08
C PRO A 345 -21.73 -8.92 -2.37
N VAL A 346 -20.92 -9.56 -3.21
CA VAL A 346 -21.17 -10.92 -3.71
C VAL A 346 -20.16 -11.94 -3.20
N ARG A 347 -20.58 -13.20 -3.13
CA ARG A 347 -19.66 -14.35 -3.19
C ARG A 347 -19.52 -14.78 -4.65
N LEU A 348 -18.34 -15.28 -4.98
CA LEU A 348 -18.01 -15.76 -6.32
C LEU A 348 -18.15 -17.29 -6.41
N GLU A 349 -19.09 -17.87 -5.66
CA GLU A 349 -19.35 -19.30 -5.67
C GLU A 349 -19.65 -19.79 -7.09
N ASN A 350 -19.09 -20.94 -7.46
CA ASN A 350 -19.17 -21.53 -8.80
C ASN A 350 -18.51 -20.71 -9.92
N MET A 351 -17.70 -19.70 -9.59
CA MET A 351 -16.93 -18.95 -10.59
C MET A 351 -15.50 -19.47 -10.71
N ASN A 352 -15.04 -19.52 -11.96
CA ASN A 352 -13.67 -19.79 -12.34
C ASN A 352 -12.93 -18.47 -12.59
N VAL A 353 -11.84 -18.25 -11.88
CA VAL A 353 -11.11 -16.98 -11.93
C VAL A 353 -9.65 -17.21 -12.32
N VAL A 354 -9.14 -16.37 -13.23
CA VAL A 354 -7.73 -16.32 -13.60
C VAL A 354 -7.17 -14.95 -13.25
N ASP A 355 -6.15 -14.93 -12.41
CA ASP A 355 -5.30 -13.78 -12.18
C ASP A 355 -4.03 -13.93 -13.02
N ALA A 356 -3.91 -13.15 -14.09
CA ALA A 356 -2.72 -13.08 -14.93
C ALA A 356 -2.09 -11.69 -14.88
N SER A 357 -2.37 -10.96 -13.80
CA SER A 357 -1.86 -9.62 -13.58
C SER A 357 -0.45 -9.63 -13.02
N GLN A 358 0.22 -8.48 -13.11
CA GLN A 358 1.51 -8.23 -12.48
C GLN A 358 1.44 -8.10 -10.94
N TYR A 359 0.28 -8.33 -10.31
CA TYR A 359 0.03 -8.08 -8.89
C TYR A 359 0.38 -9.29 -8.00
N GLU A 360 1.28 -10.19 -8.43
CA GLU A 360 1.75 -11.33 -7.64
C GLU A 360 0.61 -12.16 -7.00
N GLY A 361 -0.47 -12.39 -7.75
CA GLY A 361 -1.64 -13.16 -7.30
C GLY A 361 -2.57 -12.42 -6.34
N TYR A 362 -2.47 -11.09 -6.22
CA TYR A 362 -3.31 -10.27 -5.35
C TYR A 362 -4.81 -10.50 -5.53
N PHE A 363 -5.27 -10.51 -6.78
CA PHE A 363 -6.68 -10.69 -7.07
C PHE A 363 -7.09 -12.15 -6.87
N ALA A 364 -6.20 -13.11 -7.19
CA ALA A 364 -6.40 -14.52 -6.85
C ALA A 364 -6.63 -14.72 -5.33
N ARG A 365 -5.84 -14.05 -4.48
CA ARG A 365 -6.04 -14.08 -3.02
C ARG A 365 -7.41 -13.57 -2.60
N VAL A 366 -7.80 -12.41 -3.13
CA VAL A 366 -9.08 -11.78 -2.79
C VAL A 366 -10.25 -12.63 -3.26
N VAL A 367 -10.27 -13.07 -4.51
CA VAL A 367 -11.41 -13.84 -5.04
C VAL A 367 -11.52 -15.23 -4.41
N LYS A 368 -10.40 -15.84 -3.99
CA LYS A 368 -10.44 -17.06 -3.20
C LYS A 368 -11.15 -16.86 -1.87
N ARG A 369 -10.85 -15.75 -1.16
CA ARG A 369 -11.58 -15.34 0.06
C ARG A 369 -13.04 -15.02 -0.20
N MET A 370 -13.40 -14.60 -1.41
CA MET A 370 -14.77 -14.42 -1.87
C MET A 370 -15.47 -15.73 -2.28
N CYS A 371 -14.87 -16.90 -2.00
CA CYS A 371 -15.39 -18.23 -2.31
C CYS A 371 -15.43 -18.61 -3.80
N ALA A 372 -14.54 -18.05 -4.63
CA ALA A 372 -14.35 -18.55 -6.00
C ALA A 372 -13.98 -20.05 -5.99
N GLU A 373 -14.62 -20.82 -6.88
CA GLU A 373 -14.51 -22.28 -6.91
C GLU A 373 -13.12 -22.70 -7.40
N SER A 374 -12.76 -22.26 -8.61
CA SER A 374 -11.43 -22.46 -9.19
C SER A 374 -10.73 -21.12 -9.29
N VAL A 375 -9.54 -21.00 -8.70
CA VAL A 375 -8.70 -19.81 -8.82
C VAL A 375 -7.33 -20.20 -9.34
N LYS A 376 -6.89 -19.50 -10.37
CA LYS A 376 -5.59 -19.70 -11.02
C LYS A 376 -4.78 -18.42 -10.98
N PHE A 377 -3.49 -18.52 -10.69
CA PHE A 377 -2.54 -17.43 -10.82
C PHE A 377 -1.49 -17.78 -11.89
N TYR A 378 -1.26 -16.84 -12.81
CA TYR A 378 -0.27 -16.98 -13.87
C TYR A 378 0.83 -15.92 -13.78
N SER A 379 2.07 -16.36 -13.95
CA SER A 379 3.21 -15.52 -14.29
C SER A 379 4.23 -16.33 -15.08
N ASP A 380 4.91 -15.71 -16.04
CA ASP A 380 6.06 -16.27 -16.74
C ASP A 380 7.38 -16.07 -15.96
N GLU A 381 7.36 -15.36 -14.84
CA GLU A 381 8.51 -15.10 -13.99
C GLU A 381 8.57 -16.05 -12.79
N ARG A 382 9.57 -16.93 -12.80
CA ARG A 382 9.77 -17.92 -11.73
C ARG A 382 9.89 -17.31 -10.32
N VAL A 383 10.55 -16.15 -10.21
CA VAL A 383 10.70 -15.46 -8.91
C VAL A 383 9.35 -15.00 -8.37
N THR A 384 8.51 -14.44 -9.25
CA THR A 384 7.15 -13.97 -8.95
C THR A 384 6.22 -15.12 -8.56
N LEU A 385 6.30 -16.26 -9.28
CA LEU A 385 5.56 -17.47 -8.92
C LEU A 385 5.92 -17.97 -7.51
N GLY A 386 7.21 -18.15 -7.24
CA GLY A 386 7.65 -18.61 -5.92
C GLY A 386 7.31 -17.60 -4.82
N LEU A 387 7.38 -16.29 -5.08
CA LEU A 387 6.94 -15.28 -4.12
C LEU A 387 5.44 -15.40 -3.83
N ALA A 388 4.62 -15.54 -4.86
CA ALA A 388 3.16 -15.69 -4.70
C ALA A 388 2.81 -16.93 -3.88
N GLU A 389 3.46 -18.09 -4.11
CA GLU A 389 3.28 -19.30 -3.30
C GLU A 389 3.56 -19.07 -1.82
N LYS A 390 4.67 -18.39 -1.51
CA LYS A 390 5.04 -18.05 -0.13
C LYS A 390 3.99 -17.13 0.50
N ILE A 391 3.52 -16.12 -0.23
CA ILE A 391 2.49 -15.18 0.23
C ILE A 391 1.14 -15.89 0.44
N PHE A 392 0.74 -16.82 -0.43
CA PHE A 392 -0.49 -17.59 -0.26
C PHE A 392 -0.44 -18.41 1.03
N SER A 393 0.66 -19.12 1.25
CA SER A 393 0.89 -19.92 2.46
C SER A 393 0.91 -19.03 3.71
N LEU A 394 1.62 -17.90 3.65
CA LEU A 394 1.71 -16.91 4.72
C LEU A 394 0.33 -16.40 5.15
N LEU A 395 -0.56 -16.15 4.18
CA LEU A 395 -1.87 -15.57 4.42
C LEU A 395 -3.00 -16.61 4.61
N HIS A 396 -2.66 -17.87 4.81
CA HIS A 396 -3.61 -18.99 4.96
C HIS A 396 -4.56 -19.17 3.77
N ILE A 397 -4.05 -18.94 2.57
CA ILE A 397 -4.81 -19.11 1.33
C ILE A 397 -4.32 -20.38 0.63
N GLN A 398 -5.22 -21.33 0.49
CA GLN A 398 -4.97 -22.62 -0.15
C GLN A 398 -5.73 -22.71 -1.48
N ASP A 399 -5.41 -23.74 -2.27
CA ASP A 399 -6.15 -24.09 -3.49
C ASP A 399 -6.23 -22.96 -4.53
N ILE A 400 -5.10 -22.25 -4.71
CA ILE A 400 -4.83 -21.45 -5.90
C ILE A 400 -3.88 -22.25 -6.78
N GLU A 401 -4.32 -22.60 -7.99
CA GLU A 401 -3.48 -23.30 -8.96
C GLU A 401 -2.51 -22.32 -9.64
N ILE A 402 -1.24 -22.69 -9.69
CA ILE A 402 -0.20 -21.87 -10.31
C ILE A 402 0.08 -22.37 -11.72
N ILE A 403 0.15 -21.41 -12.65
CA ILE A 403 0.38 -21.65 -14.07
C ILE A 403 1.61 -20.86 -14.50
N ASP A 404 2.56 -21.53 -15.13
CA ASP A 404 3.75 -20.94 -15.74
C ASP A 404 3.80 -21.12 -17.27
N GLU A 405 2.91 -21.96 -17.82
CA GLU A 405 2.80 -22.22 -19.26
C GLU A 405 1.65 -21.45 -19.93
N THR A 406 1.98 -20.66 -20.96
CA THR A 406 0.98 -19.89 -21.74
C THR A 406 -0.09 -20.77 -22.39
N ALA A 407 0.24 -22.01 -22.78
CA ALA A 407 -0.72 -22.94 -23.37
C ALA A 407 -1.80 -23.36 -22.35
N VAL A 408 -1.41 -23.60 -21.10
CA VAL A 408 -2.31 -23.91 -19.98
C VAL A 408 -3.15 -22.68 -19.63
N LEU A 409 -2.52 -21.49 -19.60
CA LEU A 409 -3.21 -20.22 -19.38
C LEU A 409 -4.33 -19.99 -20.41
N ARG A 410 -4.08 -20.23 -21.70
CA ARG A 410 -5.09 -20.07 -22.76
C ARG A 410 -6.33 -20.92 -22.48
N GLY A 411 -6.13 -22.19 -22.12
CA GLY A 411 -7.23 -23.10 -21.77
C GLY A 411 -7.94 -22.71 -20.46
N ALA A 412 -7.23 -22.11 -19.51
CA ALA A 412 -7.81 -21.55 -18.30
C ALA A 412 -8.69 -20.33 -18.58
N CYS A 413 -8.21 -19.38 -19.40
CA CYS A 413 -8.96 -18.19 -19.78
C CYS A 413 -10.23 -18.54 -20.56
N GLU A 414 -10.22 -19.54 -21.45
CA GLU A 414 -11.43 -19.97 -22.19
C GLU A 414 -12.57 -20.42 -21.25
N LYS A 415 -12.24 -20.94 -20.07
CA LYS A 415 -13.20 -21.46 -19.07
C LYS A 415 -13.47 -20.48 -17.91
N ALA A 416 -12.80 -19.35 -17.90
CA ALA A 416 -12.91 -18.38 -16.81
C ALA A 416 -14.21 -17.58 -16.92
N ASP A 417 -14.75 -17.18 -15.78
CA ASP A 417 -15.82 -16.19 -15.63
C ASP A 417 -15.22 -14.79 -15.41
N ILE A 418 -14.04 -14.72 -14.78
CA ILE A 418 -13.32 -13.49 -14.51
C ILE A 418 -11.83 -13.67 -14.85
N VAL A 419 -11.27 -12.70 -15.59
CA VAL A 419 -9.84 -12.58 -15.84
C VAL A 419 -9.34 -11.23 -15.35
N PHE A 420 -8.34 -11.25 -14.47
CA PHE A 420 -7.57 -10.04 -14.12
C PHE A 420 -6.33 -9.98 -15.00
N GLY A 421 -6.42 -9.21 -16.09
CA GLY A 421 -5.31 -8.99 -17.01
C GLY A 421 -4.44 -7.79 -16.62
N MET A 422 -5.04 -6.73 -16.08
CA MET A 422 -4.36 -5.49 -15.69
C MET A 422 -3.42 -5.00 -16.82
N LEU A 423 -2.15 -4.68 -16.52
CA LEU A 423 -1.19 -4.22 -17.54
C LEU A 423 -0.82 -5.32 -18.55
N ASN A 424 -1.04 -6.59 -18.21
CA ASN A 424 -0.73 -7.73 -19.08
C ASN A 424 -1.81 -7.99 -20.13
N THR A 425 -2.89 -7.22 -20.16
CA THR A 425 -4.04 -7.47 -21.06
C THR A 425 -3.65 -7.54 -22.54
N LEU A 426 -2.75 -6.68 -23.02
CA LEU A 426 -2.28 -6.77 -24.42
C LEU A 426 -1.45 -8.02 -24.67
N THR A 427 -0.60 -8.42 -23.72
CA THR A 427 0.16 -9.66 -23.80
C THR A 427 -0.77 -10.87 -23.85
N LEU A 428 -1.85 -10.87 -23.07
CA LEU A 428 -2.87 -11.92 -23.12
C LEU A 428 -3.59 -11.96 -24.48
N LEU A 429 -3.87 -10.79 -25.07
CA LEU A 429 -4.45 -10.71 -26.41
C LEU A 429 -3.50 -11.28 -27.47
N GLU A 430 -2.24 -10.85 -27.46
CA GLU A 430 -1.20 -11.30 -28.41
C GLU A 430 -0.92 -12.81 -28.30
N ALA A 431 -1.04 -13.36 -27.08
CA ALA A 431 -0.93 -14.79 -26.82
C ALA A 431 -2.21 -15.59 -27.18
N ASN A 432 -3.24 -14.94 -27.71
CA ASN A 432 -4.57 -15.52 -28.01
C ASN A 432 -5.27 -16.13 -26.78
N CYS A 433 -4.95 -15.67 -25.57
CA CYS A 433 -5.62 -16.13 -24.34
C CYS A 433 -7.05 -15.60 -24.22
N LEU A 434 -7.36 -14.48 -24.89
CA LEU A 434 -8.65 -13.79 -24.78
C LEU A 434 -9.60 -14.07 -25.97
N GLU A 435 -9.15 -14.79 -27.00
CA GLU A 435 -9.89 -14.99 -28.26
C GLU A 435 -11.30 -15.59 -28.04
N ARG A 436 -11.40 -16.54 -27.10
CA ARG A 436 -12.65 -17.25 -26.82
C ARG A 436 -13.35 -16.83 -25.54
N PHE A 437 -12.68 -16.06 -24.69
CA PHE A 437 -13.18 -15.61 -23.39
C PHE A 437 -14.41 -14.70 -23.53
N THR A 438 -15.39 -14.88 -22.65
CA THR A 438 -16.67 -14.15 -22.66
C THR A 438 -17.09 -13.66 -21.27
N GLY A 439 -16.21 -13.77 -20.27
CA GLY A 439 -16.47 -13.31 -18.91
C GLY A 439 -16.15 -11.83 -18.71
N LYS A 440 -15.89 -11.44 -17.46
CA LYS A 440 -15.41 -10.08 -17.11
C LYS A 440 -13.89 -10.01 -17.21
N LEU A 441 -13.37 -9.13 -18.07
CA LEU A 441 -11.94 -8.86 -18.18
C LEU A 441 -11.61 -7.53 -17.52
N PHE A 442 -10.91 -7.57 -16.40
CA PHE A 442 -10.39 -6.37 -15.74
C PHE A 442 -9.02 -6.02 -16.30
N SER A 443 -8.88 -4.78 -16.75
CA SER A 443 -7.72 -4.30 -17.50
C SER A 443 -7.23 -2.97 -16.97
N GLU A 444 -5.93 -2.73 -17.16
CA GLU A 444 -5.26 -1.50 -16.79
C GLU A 444 -4.37 -1.06 -17.97
N PHE A 445 -4.40 0.22 -18.33
CA PHE A 445 -3.58 0.75 -19.41
C PHE A 445 -3.31 2.24 -19.29
N TRP A 446 -2.21 2.68 -19.92
CA TRP A 446 -1.85 4.09 -20.04
C TRP A 446 -2.80 4.79 -21.00
N VAL A 447 -3.41 5.90 -20.58
CA VAL A 447 -4.43 6.63 -21.37
C VAL A 447 -3.87 7.14 -22.71
N GLU A 448 -2.55 7.33 -22.81
CA GLU A 448 -1.87 7.68 -24.06
C GLU A 448 -1.99 6.58 -25.15
N ASN A 449 -2.35 5.35 -24.79
CA ASN A 449 -2.71 4.31 -25.75
C ASN A 449 -4.18 4.42 -26.15
N GLU A 450 -4.49 5.42 -26.98
CA GLU A 450 -5.85 5.75 -27.43
C GLU A 450 -6.56 4.57 -28.12
N THR A 451 -5.79 3.64 -28.71
CA THR A 451 -6.32 2.48 -29.44
C THR A 451 -6.56 1.25 -28.56
N PHE A 452 -6.23 1.29 -27.26
CA PHE A 452 -6.27 0.10 -26.40
C PHE A 452 -7.66 -0.53 -26.36
N VAL A 453 -8.68 0.24 -26.00
CA VAL A 453 -10.06 -0.24 -25.86
C VAL A 453 -10.58 -0.78 -27.20
N GLU A 454 -10.36 -0.04 -28.29
CA GLU A 454 -10.76 -0.46 -29.64
C GLU A 454 -10.10 -1.79 -30.06
N LYS A 455 -8.81 -1.98 -29.73
CA LYS A 455 -8.09 -3.22 -30.02
C LYS A 455 -8.69 -4.40 -29.26
N ILE A 456 -9.03 -4.25 -27.98
CA ILE A 456 -9.66 -5.33 -27.22
C ILE A 456 -11.04 -5.67 -27.81
N LEU A 457 -11.89 -4.67 -28.04
CA LEU A 457 -13.24 -4.88 -28.57
C LEU A 457 -13.23 -5.49 -29.98
N LYS A 458 -12.25 -5.13 -30.83
CA LYS A 458 -12.16 -5.65 -32.21
C LYS A 458 -11.64 -7.09 -32.29
N ASN A 459 -10.80 -7.52 -31.35
CA ASN A 459 -10.07 -8.79 -31.43
C ASN A 459 -10.52 -9.82 -30.38
N THR A 460 -11.58 -9.51 -29.63
CA THR A 460 -12.19 -10.41 -28.65
C THR A 460 -13.69 -10.46 -28.86
N LYS A 461 -14.41 -11.23 -28.02
CA LYS A 461 -15.88 -11.29 -28.04
C LYS A 461 -16.54 -10.19 -27.18
N MET A 462 -15.76 -9.31 -26.57
CA MET A 462 -16.26 -8.23 -25.71
C MET A 462 -16.96 -7.16 -26.56
N SER A 463 -18.07 -6.62 -26.07
CA SER A 463 -18.81 -5.55 -26.75
C SER A 463 -18.90 -4.26 -25.95
N GLN A 464 -18.60 -4.31 -24.65
CA GLN A 464 -18.70 -3.16 -23.75
C GLN A 464 -17.40 -2.94 -22.97
N TYR A 465 -17.16 -1.68 -22.63
CA TYR A 465 -16.08 -1.26 -21.76
C TYR A 465 -16.60 -0.21 -20.77
N THR A 466 -16.39 -0.47 -19.48
CA THR A 466 -16.77 0.45 -18.40
C THR A 466 -15.52 0.92 -17.67
N VAL A 467 -15.31 2.24 -17.64
CA VAL A 467 -14.25 2.86 -16.83
C VAL A 467 -14.59 2.73 -15.36
N LEU A 468 -13.67 2.17 -14.58
CA LEU A 468 -13.80 2.09 -13.13
C LEU A 468 -13.07 3.24 -12.45
N GLN A 469 -11.82 3.51 -12.87
CA GLN A 469 -10.98 4.51 -12.22
C GLN A 469 -9.94 5.09 -13.18
N ARG A 470 -9.54 6.34 -12.92
CA ARG A 470 -8.30 6.93 -13.43
C ARG A 470 -7.41 7.40 -12.28
N LYS A 471 -6.10 7.14 -12.37
CA LYS A 471 -5.11 7.60 -11.39
C LYS A 471 -3.76 7.85 -12.06
N VAL A 472 -3.02 8.85 -11.59
CA VAL A 472 -1.64 9.04 -12.02
C VAL A 472 -0.76 8.00 -11.35
N PHE A 473 0.02 7.26 -12.14
CA PHE A 473 1.01 6.30 -11.68
C PHE A 473 2.29 6.47 -12.49
N GLN A 474 3.44 6.55 -11.81
CA GLN A 474 4.75 6.76 -12.46
C GLN A 474 4.79 7.94 -13.46
N GLY A 475 4.06 9.02 -13.14
CA GLY A 475 4.02 10.24 -13.95
C GLY A 475 3.10 10.20 -15.16
N LYS A 476 2.33 9.13 -15.38
CA LYS A 476 1.37 9.01 -16.48
C LYS A 476 -0.04 8.71 -15.98
N MET A 477 -1.05 9.08 -16.77
CA MET A 477 -2.43 8.78 -16.43
C MET A 477 -2.74 7.33 -16.79
N LEU A 478 -3.21 6.59 -15.81
CA LEU A 478 -3.58 5.19 -15.94
C LEU A 478 -5.08 5.04 -15.79
N GLU A 479 -5.69 4.22 -16.63
CA GLU A 479 -7.10 3.88 -16.58
C GLU A 479 -7.27 2.41 -16.24
N VAL A 480 -8.19 2.15 -15.30
CA VAL A 480 -8.66 0.81 -14.94
C VAL A 480 -10.11 0.70 -15.38
N GLY A 481 -10.42 -0.39 -16.05
CA GLY A 481 -11.78 -0.67 -16.51
C GLY A 481 -12.07 -2.16 -16.63
N VAL A 482 -13.31 -2.45 -16.98
CA VAL A 482 -13.81 -3.81 -17.18
C VAL A 482 -14.42 -3.93 -18.57
N PHE A 483 -14.06 -5.00 -19.28
CA PHE A 483 -14.67 -5.40 -20.53
C PHE A 483 -15.65 -6.54 -20.31
N GLU A 484 -16.78 -6.46 -21.01
CA GLU A 484 -17.87 -7.43 -20.94
C GLU A 484 -18.49 -7.67 -22.32
N VAL A 485 -19.25 -8.76 -22.46
CA VAL A 485 -19.98 -9.13 -23.69
C VAL A 485 -21.27 -8.35 -23.83
#